data_AF-A0AA41WTX2-F1
#
_entry.id   AF-A0AA41WTX2-F1
#
_cell.length_a   1.000
_cell.length_b   1.000
_cell.length_c   1.000
_cell.angle_alpha   90.00
_cell.angle_beta   90.00
_cell.angle_gamma   90.00
#
_symmetry.space_group_name_H-M   'P 1'
#
loop_
_entity.id
_entity.type
_entity.pdbx_description
1 polymer ?
#
loop_
_entity_poly.entity_id
_entity_poly.type
_entity_poly.pdbx_seq_one_letter_code
_entity_poly.pdbx_strand_id
1 'polypeptide(L)'
;MFDRASQLDWRESRPQLLPALALLRVIGCRPTEIERGVRILYRNGAILIAVSGAKCSEERGIRTRVYKFEIGPPPDTHPALQTLREFAEQNGTDGEAWVTHKADYLYNSVIALGKAVFPKLRTRVSPYCFRHQVASDLKADPDVPLEEAAMFMGHLSDYSIGRYGRAVHGKSGRERVKPLAVKASREVKHSPKVDKLARFKIASANRRKLKPS
;
A
#
# COMPACT_ATOMS: atom_id res chain seq x y z
N MET A 1 6.30 -8.09 -11.21
CA MET A 1 4.90 -7.75 -11.59
C MET A 1 4.81 -6.32 -12.11
N PHE A 2 5.21 -5.31 -11.32
CA PHE A 2 5.19 -3.92 -11.77
C PHE A 2 6.05 -3.70 -13.03
N ASP A 3 7.20 -4.37 -13.12
CA ASP A 3 8.09 -4.28 -14.29
C ASP A 3 7.43 -4.84 -15.55
N ARG A 4 6.79 -6.01 -15.46
CA ARG A 4 6.02 -6.61 -16.57
C ARG A 4 4.85 -5.72 -17.01
N ALA A 5 4.14 -5.12 -16.05
CA ALA A 5 3.08 -4.16 -16.33
C ALA A 5 3.60 -2.84 -16.94
N SER A 6 4.90 -2.56 -16.79
CA SER A 6 5.53 -1.36 -17.35
C SER A 6 6.05 -1.57 -18.77
N GLN A 7 5.96 -2.77 -19.34
CA GLN A 7 6.37 -3.04 -20.72
C GLN A 7 5.33 -2.49 -21.71
N LEU A 8 5.81 -2.04 -22.88
CA LEU A 8 5.01 -1.29 -23.86
C LEU A 8 3.77 -2.06 -24.32
N ASP A 9 3.93 -3.34 -24.66
CA ASP A 9 2.86 -4.26 -25.08
C ASP A 9 1.70 -4.29 -24.07
N TRP A 10 2.05 -4.27 -22.78
CA TRP A 10 1.06 -4.29 -21.71
C TRP A 10 0.44 -2.91 -21.47
N ARG A 11 1.23 -1.84 -21.54
CA ARG A 11 0.76 -0.46 -21.39
C ARG A 11 -0.25 -0.10 -22.48
N GLU A 12 0.04 -0.40 -23.74
CA GLU A 12 -0.83 -0.08 -24.87
C GLU A 12 -2.14 -0.86 -24.81
N SER A 13 -2.09 -2.14 -24.41
CA SER A 13 -3.30 -2.95 -24.31
C SER A 13 -4.19 -2.59 -23.11
N ARG A 14 -3.64 -1.96 -22.05
CA ARG A 14 -4.33 -1.66 -20.79
C ARG A 14 -3.85 -0.35 -20.14
N PRO A 15 -4.04 0.81 -20.78
CA PRO A 15 -3.41 2.07 -20.37
C PRO A 15 -3.83 2.54 -18.96
N GLN A 16 -5.09 2.36 -18.57
CA GLN A 16 -5.57 2.76 -17.24
C GLN A 16 -5.17 1.82 -16.10
N LEU A 17 -4.62 0.65 -16.42
CA LEU A 17 -4.32 -0.37 -15.41
C LEU A 17 -3.01 -0.09 -14.67
N LEU A 18 -2.05 0.53 -15.34
CA LEU A 18 -0.75 0.84 -14.78
C LEU A 18 -0.80 1.84 -13.60
N PRO A 19 -1.50 3.01 -13.68
CA PRO A 19 -1.63 3.90 -12.52
C PRO A 19 -2.40 3.25 -11.36
N ALA A 20 -3.41 2.41 -11.64
CA ALA A 20 -4.09 1.64 -10.60
C ALA A 20 -3.15 0.64 -9.92
N LEU A 21 -2.31 -0.07 -10.68
CA LEU A 21 -1.29 -0.98 -10.16
C LEU A 21 -0.23 -0.25 -9.33
N ALA A 22 0.14 0.96 -9.73
CA ALA A 22 1.05 1.82 -8.97
C ALA A 22 0.46 2.17 -7.59
N LEU A 23 -0.83 2.53 -7.51
CA LEU A 23 -1.51 2.75 -6.23
C LEU A 23 -1.55 1.49 -5.35
N LEU A 24 -1.79 0.31 -5.93
CA LEU A 24 -1.68 -0.96 -5.19
C LEU A 24 -0.26 -1.13 -4.64
N ARG A 25 0.77 -0.84 -5.44
CA ARG A 25 2.18 -1.02 -5.06
C ARG A 25 2.66 -0.04 -3.99
N VAL A 26 2.25 1.23 -4.07
CA VAL A 26 2.71 2.31 -3.18
C VAL A 26 1.96 2.28 -1.85
N ILE A 27 0.63 2.18 -1.87
CA ILE A 27 -0.20 2.35 -0.66
C ILE A 27 -1.10 1.16 -0.33
N GLY A 28 -1.08 0.08 -1.13
CA GLY A 28 -1.86 -1.11 -0.81
C GLY A 28 -3.37 -0.85 -0.86
N CYS A 29 -3.81 0.03 -1.76
CA CYS A 29 -5.22 0.36 -1.97
C CYS A 29 -6.08 -0.90 -2.14
N ARG A 30 -7.32 -0.85 -1.67
CA ARG A 30 -8.33 -1.84 -2.05
C ARG A 30 -8.82 -1.53 -3.47
N PRO A 31 -9.21 -2.54 -4.27
CA PRO A 31 -9.82 -2.29 -5.57
C PRO A 31 -11.03 -1.35 -5.50
N THR A 32 -11.85 -1.49 -4.46
CA THR A 32 -13.01 -0.61 -4.22
C THR A 32 -12.65 0.81 -3.78
N GLU A 33 -11.44 1.05 -3.27
CA GLU A 33 -10.94 2.42 -3.02
C GLU A 33 -10.55 3.09 -4.34
N ILE A 34 -9.96 2.34 -5.27
CA ILE A 34 -9.60 2.82 -6.62
C ILE A 34 -10.87 3.06 -7.46
N GLU A 35 -11.86 2.17 -7.38
CA GLU A 35 -13.13 2.34 -8.10
C GLU A 35 -13.89 3.61 -7.70
N ARG A 36 -13.79 4.02 -6.43
CA ARG A 36 -14.36 5.29 -5.94
C ARG A 36 -13.59 6.53 -6.40
N GLY A 37 -12.44 6.34 -7.04
CA GLY A 37 -11.53 7.41 -7.41
C GLY A 37 -10.50 7.69 -6.31
N VAL A 38 -9.23 7.68 -6.69
CA VAL A 38 -8.11 8.14 -5.88
C VAL A 38 -7.58 9.41 -6.53
N ARG A 39 -7.59 10.50 -5.75
CA ARG A 39 -7.07 11.79 -6.21
C ARG A 39 -5.56 11.81 -6.03
N ILE A 40 -4.87 12.32 -7.05
CA ILE A 40 -3.43 12.49 -7.07
C ILE A 40 -3.14 13.96 -7.41
N LEU A 41 -2.24 14.58 -6.66
CA LEU A 41 -1.76 15.93 -6.93
C LEU A 41 -0.24 15.93 -6.90
N TYR A 42 0.39 16.26 -8.03
CA TYR A 42 1.83 16.43 -8.13
C TYR A 42 2.22 17.90 -8.20
N ARG A 43 3.02 18.35 -7.24
CA ARG A 43 3.48 19.73 -7.10
C ARG A 43 4.84 19.81 -6.43
N ASN A 44 5.71 20.68 -6.93
CA ASN A 44 6.96 21.07 -6.28
C ASN A 44 7.79 19.86 -5.81
N GLY A 45 7.93 18.84 -6.67
CA GLY A 45 8.69 17.62 -6.36
C GLY A 45 8.03 16.70 -5.33
N ALA A 46 6.75 16.88 -5.01
CA ALA A 46 6.00 16.02 -4.10
C ALA A 46 4.69 15.55 -4.73
N ILE A 47 4.27 14.34 -4.38
CA ILE A 47 2.98 13.79 -4.77
C ILE A 47 2.11 13.57 -3.53
N LEU A 48 0.89 14.08 -3.59
CA LEU A 48 -0.16 13.84 -2.62
C LEU A 48 -1.13 12.82 -3.20
N ILE A 49 -1.45 11.78 -2.44
CA ILE A 49 -2.42 10.76 -2.81
C ILE A 49 -3.55 10.79 -1.78
N ALA A 50 -4.77 11.10 -2.20
CA ALA A 50 -5.93 11.15 -1.32
C ALA A 50 -6.91 10.01 -1.63
N VAL A 51 -7.26 9.25 -0.60
CA VAL A 51 -8.07 8.03 -0.70
C VAL A 51 -9.30 8.12 0.17
N SER A 52 -10.46 7.83 -0.42
CA SER A 52 -11.72 7.60 0.28
C SER A 52 -11.82 6.13 0.69
N GLY A 53 -11.83 5.87 2.00
CA GLY A 53 -11.88 4.52 2.57
C GLY A 53 -13.13 3.74 2.17
N ALA A 54 -12.94 2.49 1.72
CA ALA A 54 -14.03 1.66 1.21
C ALA A 54 -14.89 0.99 2.30
N LYS A 55 -14.29 0.65 3.44
CA LYS A 55 -14.91 -0.10 4.54
C LYS A 55 -15.04 0.76 5.79
N CYS A 56 -15.79 1.85 5.67
CA CYS A 56 -15.94 2.85 6.72
C CYS A 56 -17.38 2.87 7.24
N SER A 57 -17.52 2.84 8.56
CA SER A 57 -18.74 3.14 9.32
C SER A 57 -18.36 4.00 10.53
N GLU A 58 -19.32 4.41 11.36
CA GLU A 58 -19.02 5.14 12.59
C GLU A 58 -18.03 4.40 13.50
N GLU A 59 -18.13 3.06 13.54
CA GLU A 59 -17.31 2.20 14.40
C GLU A 59 -16.11 1.57 13.70
N ARG A 60 -15.97 1.70 12.38
CA ARG A 60 -14.94 0.97 11.61
C ARG A 60 -14.28 1.83 10.53
N GLY A 61 -12.99 1.61 10.34
CA GLY A 61 -12.20 2.19 9.25
C GLY A 61 -11.98 3.71 9.35
N ILE A 62 -11.13 4.21 8.46
CA ILE A 62 -10.82 5.64 8.33
C ILE A 62 -11.37 6.14 7.00
N ARG A 63 -12.19 7.21 7.04
CA ARG A 63 -12.93 7.71 5.88
C ARG A 63 -12.03 8.35 4.84
N THR A 64 -11.07 9.16 5.25
CA THR A 64 -10.15 9.82 4.33
C THR A 64 -8.72 9.68 4.81
N ARG A 65 -7.80 9.37 3.89
CA ARG A 65 -6.36 9.37 4.11
C ARG A 65 -5.67 10.15 3.02
N VAL A 66 -4.64 10.90 3.39
CA VAL A 66 -3.77 11.63 2.47
C VAL A 66 -2.34 11.23 2.76
N TYR A 67 -1.64 10.75 1.73
CA TYR A 67 -0.24 10.36 1.79
C TYR A 67 0.59 11.40 1.04
N LYS A 68 1.71 11.82 1.62
CA LYS A 68 2.70 12.65 0.95
C LYS A 68 3.94 11.83 0.65
N PHE A 69 4.39 11.81 -0.59
CA PHE A 69 5.67 11.24 -0.99
C PHE A 69 6.54 12.30 -1.66
N GLU A 70 7.84 12.20 -1.47
CA GLU A 70 8.81 12.96 -2.25
C GLU A 70 9.04 12.28 -3.59
N ILE A 71 9.23 13.09 -4.62
CA ILE A 71 9.64 12.67 -5.97
C ILE A 71 10.96 13.36 -6.27
N GLY A 72 12.05 12.61 -6.07
CA GLY A 72 13.38 13.00 -6.52
C GLY A 72 13.61 12.72 -8.01
N PRO A 73 14.77 13.12 -8.56
CA PRO A 73 15.17 12.74 -9.91
C PRO A 73 15.34 11.21 -10.01
N PRO A 74 15.07 10.59 -11.18
CA PRO A 74 15.53 9.23 -11.44
C PRO A 74 17.06 9.14 -11.27
N PRO A 75 17.62 8.05 -10.69
CA PRO A 75 16.96 6.79 -10.33
C PRO A 75 16.45 6.72 -8.88
N ASP A 76 16.50 7.79 -8.11
CA ASP A 76 16.26 7.74 -6.65
C ASP A 76 14.78 7.60 -6.28
N THR A 77 13.87 7.88 -7.21
CA THR A 77 12.42 7.70 -7.01
C THR A 77 11.95 6.31 -7.41
N HIS A 78 11.14 5.68 -6.55
CA HIS A 78 10.54 4.39 -6.82
C HIS A 78 9.69 4.41 -8.13
N PRO A 79 9.82 3.42 -9.04
CA PRO A 79 9.15 3.44 -10.35
C PRO A 79 7.63 3.65 -10.31
N ALA A 80 6.96 3.06 -9.31
CA ALA A 80 5.52 3.26 -9.14
C ALA A 80 5.14 4.72 -8.81
N LEU A 81 5.99 5.45 -8.08
CA LEU A 81 5.75 6.87 -7.83
C LEU A 81 5.99 7.70 -9.09
N GLN A 82 6.99 7.36 -9.91
CA GLN A 82 7.20 8.00 -11.22
C GLN A 82 5.99 7.81 -12.14
N THR A 83 5.44 6.60 -12.21
CA THR A 83 4.21 6.34 -12.98
C THR A 83 3.04 7.22 -12.54
N LEU A 84 2.86 7.45 -11.23
CA LEU A 84 1.78 8.31 -10.73
C LEU A 84 2.03 9.79 -11.04
N ARG A 85 3.29 10.23 -11.01
CA ARG A 85 3.69 11.57 -11.45
C ARG A 85 3.38 11.76 -12.93
N GLU A 86 3.87 10.88 -13.80
CA GLU A 86 3.65 10.92 -15.26
C GLU A 86 2.15 10.94 -15.57
N PHE A 87 1.38 10.10 -14.88
CA PHE A 87 -0.08 10.08 -15.02
C PHE A 87 -0.71 11.43 -14.67
N ALA A 88 -0.30 12.05 -13.56
CA ALA A 88 -0.81 13.36 -13.13
C ALA A 88 -0.42 14.49 -14.08
N GLU A 89 0.79 14.47 -14.64
CA GLU A 89 1.27 15.44 -15.62
C GLU A 89 0.52 15.31 -16.97
N GLN A 90 0.21 14.09 -17.40
CA GLN A 90 -0.41 13.83 -18.72
C GLN A 90 -1.95 13.93 -18.72
N ASN A 91 -2.58 13.55 -17.62
CA ASN A 91 -4.05 13.40 -17.54
C ASN A 91 -4.70 14.40 -16.58
N GLY A 92 -3.89 15.21 -15.91
CA GLY A 92 -4.36 16.17 -14.92
C GLY A 92 -4.53 17.58 -15.47
N THR A 93 -5.32 18.38 -14.75
CA THR A 93 -5.30 19.84 -14.89
C THR A 93 -4.48 20.37 -13.74
N ASP A 94 -3.44 21.15 -14.06
CA ASP A 94 -2.57 21.70 -13.05
C ASP A 94 -2.06 20.57 -12.12
N GLY A 95 -1.41 19.53 -12.66
CA GLY A 95 -0.83 18.43 -11.88
C GLY A 95 -1.79 17.60 -11.01
N GLU A 96 -3.11 17.85 -11.09
CA GLU A 96 -4.15 17.13 -10.37
C GLU A 96 -4.89 16.17 -11.30
N ALA A 97 -4.94 14.89 -10.92
CA ALA A 97 -5.64 13.85 -11.67
C ALA A 97 -6.38 12.87 -10.77
N TRP A 98 -7.31 12.12 -11.35
CA TRP A 98 -8.06 11.07 -10.67
C TRP A 98 -7.76 9.71 -11.30
N VAL A 99 -7.28 8.77 -10.49
CA VAL A 99 -7.14 7.38 -10.90
C VAL A 99 -8.41 6.64 -10.48
N THR A 100 -9.14 6.14 -11.47
CA THR A 100 -10.31 5.27 -11.27
C THR A 100 -10.17 3.99 -12.09
N HIS A 101 -10.69 2.89 -11.55
CA HIS A 101 -10.74 1.62 -12.25
C HIS A 101 -11.86 0.75 -11.67
N LYS A 102 -12.67 0.10 -12.52
CA LYS A 102 -13.65 -0.90 -12.08
C LYS A 102 -12.98 -1.98 -11.22
N ALA A 103 -13.52 -2.24 -10.03
CA ALA A 103 -12.88 -3.07 -9.01
C ALA A 103 -12.68 -4.51 -9.49
N ASP A 104 -13.72 -5.11 -10.10
CA ASP A 104 -13.67 -6.49 -10.59
C ASP A 104 -12.72 -6.66 -11.78
N TYR A 105 -12.69 -5.67 -12.68
CA TYR A 105 -11.75 -5.70 -13.81
C TYR A 105 -10.30 -5.56 -13.33
N LEU A 106 -10.03 -4.63 -12.41
CA LEU A 106 -8.70 -4.48 -11.81
C LEU A 106 -8.28 -5.78 -11.11
N TYR A 107 -9.19 -6.39 -10.36
CA TYR A 107 -8.94 -7.66 -9.68
C TYR A 107 -8.54 -8.75 -10.67
N ASN A 108 -9.35 -8.99 -11.70
CA ASN A 108 -9.09 -10.02 -12.70
C ASN A 108 -7.81 -9.75 -13.50
N SER A 109 -7.53 -8.48 -13.80
CA SER A 109 -6.32 -8.08 -14.51
C SER A 109 -5.05 -8.33 -13.70
N VAL A 110 -5.08 -8.07 -12.38
CA VAL A 110 -3.96 -8.42 -11.48
C VAL A 110 -3.77 -9.93 -11.39
N ILE A 111 -4.85 -10.71 -11.35
CA ILE A 111 -4.77 -12.18 -11.36
C ILE A 111 -4.13 -12.68 -12.66
N ALA A 112 -4.54 -12.15 -13.81
CA ALA A 112 -3.97 -12.50 -15.11
C ALA A 112 -2.48 -12.14 -15.20
N LEU A 113 -2.11 -10.93 -14.77
CA LEU A 113 -0.72 -10.48 -14.70
C LEU A 113 0.10 -11.37 -13.75
N GLY A 114 -0.46 -11.71 -12.59
CA GLY A 114 0.17 -12.60 -11.61
C GLY A 114 0.48 -13.98 -12.20
N LYS A 115 -0.46 -14.58 -12.93
CA LYS A 115 -0.25 -15.86 -13.63
C LYS A 115 0.85 -15.77 -14.69
N ALA A 116 0.89 -14.67 -15.46
CA ALA A 116 1.91 -14.48 -16.49
C ALA A 116 3.31 -14.31 -15.89
N VAL A 117 3.44 -13.58 -14.78
CA VAL A 117 4.72 -13.33 -14.11
C VAL A 117 5.18 -14.51 -13.27
N PHE A 118 4.25 -15.26 -12.67
CA PHE A 118 4.53 -16.38 -11.78
C PHE A 118 3.81 -17.66 -12.23
N PRO A 119 4.14 -18.22 -13.41
CA PRO A 119 3.39 -19.33 -14.00
C PRO A 119 3.41 -20.61 -13.16
N LYS A 120 4.43 -20.79 -12.31
CA LYS A 120 4.59 -21.96 -11.44
C LYS A 120 3.92 -21.80 -10.06
N LEU A 121 3.42 -20.60 -9.73
CA LEU A 121 2.83 -20.35 -8.42
C LEU A 121 1.43 -21.00 -8.35
N ARG A 122 1.25 -21.92 -7.40
CA ARG A 122 -0.03 -22.63 -7.21
C ARG A 122 -1.15 -21.74 -6.67
N THR A 123 -0.79 -20.66 -5.99
CA THR A 123 -1.73 -19.70 -5.41
C THR A 123 -1.88 -18.47 -6.30
N ARG A 124 -3.05 -17.84 -6.25
CA ARG A 124 -3.34 -16.66 -7.08
C ARG A 124 -2.75 -15.41 -6.46
N VAL A 125 -2.13 -14.57 -7.28
CA VAL A 125 -1.70 -13.23 -6.88
C VAL A 125 -2.83 -12.24 -7.15
N SER A 126 -3.48 -11.77 -6.09
CA SER A 126 -4.58 -10.80 -6.17
C SER A 126 -4.11 -9.40 -5.77
N PRO A 127 -4.93 -8.34 -5.98
CA PRO A 127 -4.63 -7.01 -5.47
C PRO A 127 -4.32 -6.98 -3.96
N TYR A 128 -4.96 -7.87 -3.18
CA TYR A 128 -4.73 -7.95 -1.74
C TYR A 128 -3.31 -8.42 -1.38
N CYS A 129 -2.59 -9.10 -2.28
CA CYS A 129 -1.19 -9.43 -2.07
C CYS A 129 -0.33 -8.17 -1.94
N PHE A 130 -0.61 -7.13 -2.74
CA PHE A 130 0.09 -5.83 -2.61
C PHE A 130 -0.20 -5.18 -1.26
N ARG A 131 -1.47 -5.22 -0.83
CA ARG A 131 -1.86 -4.73 0.49
C ARG A 131 -1.15 -5.47 1.63
N HIS A 132 -1.00 -6.79 1.51
CA HIS A 132 -0.22 -7.60 2.46
C HIS A 132 1.27 -7.26 2.43
N GLN A 133 1.82 -6.98 1.26
CA GLN A 133 3.21 -6.56 1.13
C GLN A 133 3.44 -5.20 1.80
N VAL A 134 2.62 -4.19 1.51
CA VAL A 134 2.71 -2.87 2.14
C VAL A 134 2.58 -2.95 3.66
N ALA A 135 1.65 -3.76 4.17
CA ALA A 135 1.55 -4.00 5.61
C ALA A 135 2.79 -4.70 6.21
N SER A 136 3.45 -5.56 5.43
CA SER A 136 4.69 -6.22 5.85
C SER A 136 5.85 -5.22 5.88
N ASP A 137 5.95 -4.36 4.87
CA ASP A 137 6.94 -3.30 4.73
C ASP A 137 6.84 -2.31 5.91
N LEU A 138 5.63 -1.84 6.23
CA LEU A 138 5.36 -0.95 7.38
C LEU A 138 5.76 -1.60 8.71
N LYS A 139 5.44 -2.88 8.91
CA LYS A 139 5.78 -3.60 10.16
C LYS A 139 7.28 -3.93 10.28
N ALA A 140 7.99 -3.94 9.16
CA ALA A 140 9.42 -4.17 9.11
C ALA A 140 10.22 -2.87 9.24
N ASP A 141 9.54 -1.72 9.30
CA ASP A 141 10.15 -0.43 9.53
C ASP A 141 10.21 -0.15 11.04
N PRO A 142 11.42 -0.04 11.63
CA PRO A 142 11.55 0.22 13.05
C PRO A 142 11.03 1.60 13.45
N ASP A 143 10.97 2.54 12.51
CA ASP A 143 10.54 3.92 12.76
C ASP A 143 9.02 4.09 12.62
N VAL A 144 8.29 3.05 12.20
CA VAL A 144 6.84 3.12 11.97
C VAL A 144 6.11 2.41 13.10
N PRO A 145 5.46 3.15 14.03
CA PRO A 145 4.65 2.54 15.07
C PRO A 145 3.42 1.85 14.47
N LEU A 146 2.87 0.88 15.20
CA LEU A 146 1.70 0.10 14.76
C LEU A 146 0.47 0.99 14.48
N GLU A 147 0.32 2.08 15.23
CA GLU A 147 -0.74 3.05 15.04
C GLU A 147 -0.61 3.77 13.70
N GLU A 148 0.58 4.25 13.35
CA GLU A 148 0.85 4.89 12.05
C GLU A 148 0.69 3.87 10.91
N ALA A 149 1.17 2.65 11.09
CA ALA A 149 0.97 1.59 10.11
C ALA A 149 -0.53 1.26 9.93
N ALA A 150 -1.33 1.28 11.00
CA ALA A 150 -2.77 1.09 10.94
C ALA A 150 -3.47 2.27 10.27
N MET A 151 -3.03 3.50 10.55
CA MET A 151 -3.48 4.73 9.92
C MET A 151 -3.25 4.69 8.41
N PHE A 152 -2.01 4.34 8.00
CA PHE A 152 -1.64 4.12 6.62
C PHE A 152 -2.59 3.12 5.96
N MET A 153 -2.89 2.00 6.62
CA MET A 153 -3.78 0.98 6.10
C MET A 153 -5.27 1.35 6.20
N GLY A 154 -5.65 2.46 6.83
CA GLY A 154 -7.05 2.87 6.99
C GLY A 154 -7.82 2.00 7.97
N HIS A 155 -7.12 1.49 8.98
CA HIS A 155 -7.71 0.78 10.10
C HIS A 155 -7.98 1.75 11.26
N LEU A 156 -9.14 1.63 11.90
CA LEU A 156 -9.49 2.45 13.07
C LEU A 156 -8.82 1.94 14.37
N SER A 157 -8.23 0.74 14.35
CA SER A 157 -7.46 0.21 15.47
C SER A 157 -6.19 -0.46 14.99
N ASP A 158 -5.11 -0.21 15.73
CA ASP A 158 -3.78 -0.82 15.61
C ASP A 158 -3.82 -2.36 15.59
N TYR A 159 -4.69 -2.99 16.37
CA TYR A 159 -4.88 -4.45 16.40
C TYR A 159 -5.24 -5.02 15.01
N SER A 160 -6.00 -4.26 14.22
CA SER A 160 -6.48 -4.73 12.92
C SER A 160 -5.36 -4.92 11.90
N ILE A 161 -4.23 -4.22 12.06
CA ILE A 161 -3.07 -4.41 11.18
C ILE A 161 -2.47 -5.81 11.34
N GLY A 162 -2.65 -6.45 12.50
CA GLY A 162 -2.18 -7.80 12.78
C GLY A 162 -2.63 -8.84 11.75
N ARG A 163 -3.79 -8.63 11.11
CA ARG A 163 -4.35 -9.52 10.07
C ARG A 163 -3.65 -9.41 8.71
N TYR A 164 -2.84 -8.38 8.49
CA TYR A 164 -2.23 -8.10 7.20
C TYR A 164 -0.71 -8.24 7.25
N GLY A 165 -0.16 -9.24 6.56
CA GLY A 165 1.28 -9.32 6.33
C GLY A 165 2.09 -9.62 7.58
N ARG A 166 3.38 -9.91 7.41
CA ARG A 166 4.30 -10.22 8.50
C ARG A 166 5.59 -9.44 8.29
N ALA A 167 6.14 -8.86 9.35
CA ALA A 167 7.37 -8.05 9.28
C ALA A 167 8.53 -8.78 8.58
N VAL A 168 8.66 -10.10 8.77
CA VAL A 168 9.70 -10.92 8.12
C VAL A 168 9.62 -10.98 6.59
N HIS A 169 8.49 -10.57 6.00
CA HIS A 169 8.32 -10.47 4.55
C HIS A 169 8.38 -9.03 4.05
N GLY A 170 8.68 -8.07 4.92
CA GLY A 170 8.85 -6.67 4.54
C GLY A 170 10.10 -6.48 3.70
N LYS A 171 9.99 -5.67 2.65
CA LYS A 171 11.12 -5.21 1.83
C LYS A 171 11.93 -4.16 2.59
N SER A 172 13.18 -3.97 2.21
CA SER A 172 14.09 -2.97 2.77
C SER A 172 14.74 -2.13 1.65
N GLY A 173 15.42 -1.04 2.04
CA GLY A 173 16.12 -0.16 1.11
C GLY A 173 15.20 0.47 0.05
N ARG A 174 15.71 0.60 -1.19
CA ARG A 174 15.03 1.27 -2.31
C ARG A 174 13.74 0.60 -2.78
N GLU A 175 13.49 -0.66 -2.40
CA GLU A 175 12.25 -1.36 -2.74
C GLU A 175 11.06 -1.03 -1.82
N ARG A 176 11.34 -0.47 -0.64
CA ARG A 176 10.32 -0.01 0.30
C ARG A 176 9.91 1.41 -0.07
N VAL A 177 8.61 1.63 -0.22
CA VAL A 177 8.08 2.98 -0.46
C VAL A 177 7.69 3.58 0.89
N LYS A 178 8.39 4.62 1.33
CA LYS A 178 8.14 5.31 2.60
C LYS A 178 7.51 6.68 2.34
N PRO A 179 6.31 6.98 2.90
CA PRO A 179 5.74 8.32 2.81
C PRO A 179 6.55 9.29 3.68
N LEU A 180 6.59 10.57 3.29
CA LEU A 180 7.03 11.65 4.16
C LEU A 180 6.04 11.91 5.29
N ALA A 181 4.74 11.76 5.00
CA ALA A 181 3.67 11.94 5.98
C ALA A 181 2.40 11.22 5.56
N VAL A 182 1.59 10.83 6.56
CA VAL A 182 0.22 10.36 6.37
C VAL A 182 -0.70 11.17 7.28
N LYS A 183 -1.80 11.67 6.72
CA LYS A 183 -2.89 12.29 7.48
C LYS A 183 -4.16 11.47 7.31
N ALA A 184 -4.93 11.35 8.38
CA ALA A 184 -6.19 10.62 8.41
C ALA A 184 -7.31 11.49 8.97
N SER A 185 -8.55 11.21 8.56
CA SER A 185 -9.73 11.94 9.06
C SER A 185 -10.12 11.59 10.50
N ARG A 186 -9.48 10.58 11.10
CA ARG A 186 -9.73 10.09 12.46
C ARG A 186 -8.43 9.55 13.03
N GLU A 187 -8.26 9.67 14.33
CA GLU A 187 -7.19 9.03 15.07
C GLU A 187 -7.39 7.52 15.15
N VAL A 188 -6.28 6.79 15.18
CA VAL A 188 -6.28 5.34 15.37
C VAL A 188 -6.43 5.05 16.86
N LYS A 189 -7.33 4.13 17.20
CA LYS A 189 -7.52 3.67 18.58
C LYS A 189 -6.48 2.61 18.92
N HIS A 190 -5.68 2.85 19.96
CA HIS A 190 -4.85 1.81 20.58
C HIS A 190 -5.72 0.70 21.17
N SER A 191 -5.34 -0.56 20.97
CA SER A 191 -6.08 -1.70 21.50
C SER A 191 -5.32 -2.37 22.64
N PRO A 192 -5.96 -2.61 23.79
CA PRO A 192 -5.36 -3.40 24.88
C PRO A 192 -4.94 -4.82 24.46
N LYS A 193 -5.47 -5.34 23.35
CA LYS A 193 -5.07 -6.64 22.78
C LYS A 193 -3.66 -6.60 22.20
N VAL A 194 -3.20 -5.45 21.71
CA VAL A 194 -1.84 -5.26 21.22
C VAL A 194 -0.85 -5.36 22.39
N ASP A 195 -1.15 -4.75 23.53
CA ASP A 195 -0.32 -4.86 24.74
C ASP A 195 -0.21 -6.30 25.22
N LYS A 196 -1.34 -7.03 25.25
CA LYS A 196 -1.35 -8.46 25.60
C LYS A 196 -0.44 -9.24 24.66
N LEU A 197 -0.56 -9.04 23.34
CA LEU A 197 0.28 -9.72 22.36
C LEU A 197 1.76 -9.38 22.50
N ALA A 198 2.10 -8.12 22.79
CA ALA A 198 3.47 -7.69 23.03
C ALA A 198 4.06 -8.40 24.27
N ARG A 199 3.31 -8.43 25.37
CA ARG A 199 3.68 -9.16 26.59
C ARG A 199 3.90 -10.66 26.33
N PHE A 200 3.00 -11.30 25.59
CA PHE A 200 3.14 -12.71 25.22
C PHE A 200 4.39 -12.97 24.35
N LYS A 201 4.69 -12.08 23.40
CA LYS A 201 5.90 -12.18 22.56
C LYS A 201 7.17 -12.05 23.38
N ILE A 202 7.23 -11.07 24.29
CA ILE A 202 8.39 -10.88 25.20
C ILE A 202 8.58 -12.13 26.07
N ALA A 203 7.51 -12.63 26.69
CA ALA A 203 7.57 -13.85 27.50
C ALA A 203 7.98 -15.10 26.68
N SER A 204 7.57 -15.19 25.41
CA SER A 204 7.98 -16.28 24.51
C SER A 204 9.45 -16.17 24.11
N ALA A 205 9.93 -14.96 23.78
CA ALA A 205 11.33 -14.70 23.43
C ALA A 205 12.27 -15.01 24.59
N ASN A 206 11.91 -14.59 25.81
CA ASN A 206 12.69 -14.88 27.02
C ASN A 206 12.77 -16.39 27.28
N ARG A 207 11.66 -17.13 27.11
CA ARG A 207 11.66 -18.61 27.22
C ARG A 207 12.53 -19.30 26.17
N ARG A 208 12.64 -18.76 24.96
CA ARG A 208 13.54 -19.30 23.92
C ARG A 208 15.01 -19.08 24.26
N LYS A 209 15.36 -17.94 24.84
CA LYS A 209 16.74 -17.63 25.29
C LYS A 209 17.20 -18.52 26.46
N LEU A 210 16.27 -19.03 27.26
CA LEU A 210 16.53 -19.86 28.44
C LEU A 210 16.60 -21.37 28.13
N LYS A 211 16.34 -21.81 26.90
CA LYS A 211 16.52 -23.23 26.53
C LYS A 211 17.99 -23.49 26.19
N PRO A 212 18.69 -24.42 26.88
CA PRO A 212 19.99 -24.89 26.43
C PRO A 212 19.84 -25.54 25.04
N SER A 213 20.81 -25.30 24.18
CA SER A 213 20.98 -25.93 22.86
C SER A 213 21.17 -27.44 22.98
#